data_AF-A0A3B0RGT5-F1
#
_entry.id   AF-A0A3B0RGT5-F1
#
_cell.length_a   1.000
_cell.length_b   1.000
_cell.length_c   1.000
_cell.angle_alpha   90.00
_cell.angle_beta   90.00
_cell.angle_gamma   90.00
#
_symmetry.space_group_name_H-M   'P 1'
#
loop_
_entity.id
_entity.type
_entity.pdbx_description
1 polymer ?
#
loop_
_entity_poly.entity_id
_entity_poly.type
_entity_poly.pdbx_seq_one_letter_code
_entity_poly.pdbx_strand_id
1 'polypeptide(L)' 'GRAEMKNLIGDDILDRDLYLKDPDANFHHYGKLHARPGRKMGHVTRILPTVK' A
#
# COMPACT_ATOMS: atom_id res chain seq x y z
N GLY A 1 3.27 -4.71 17.96
CA GLY A 1 2.99 -5.64 16.85
C GLY A 1 4.07 -5.51 15.80
N ARG A 2 4.27 -6.54 14.98
CA ARG A 2 5.14 -6.43 13.80
C ARG A 2 4.40 -5.67 12.70
N ALA A 3 5.11 -5.01 11.80
CA ALA A 3 4.53 -4.38 10.63
C ALA A 3 5.46 -4.55 9.43
N GLU A 4 4.86 -4.59 8.24
CA GLU A 4 5.57 -4.59 6.97
C GLU A 4 5.06 -3.45 6.09
N MET A 5 5.93 -2.92 5.23
CA MET A 5 5.56 -1.85 4.31
C MET A 5 5.97 -2.23 2.89
N LYS A 6 5.03 -2.04 1.96
CA LYS A 6 5.23 -2.21 0.52
C LYS A 6 5.05 -0.88 -0.19
N ASN A 7 6.04 -0.50 -0.99
CA ASN A 7 5.90 0.61 -1.93
C ASN A 7 4.99 0.19 -3.10
N LEU A 8 4.13 1.11 -3.54
CA LEU A 8 3.30 0.90 -4.72
C LEU A 8 3.96 1.64 -5.90
N ILE A 9 4.51 0.88 -6.84
CA ILE A 9 5.25 1.39 -7.99
C ILE A 9 4.39 1.30 -9.25
N GLY A 10 4.31 2.39 -10.00
CA GLY A 10 3.53 2.46 -11.22
C GLY A 10 2.09 1.99 -10.99
N ASP A 11 1.70 0.93 -11.67
CA ASP A 11 0.34 0.42 -11.70
C ASP A 11 -0.03 -0.39 -10.44
N ASP A 12 0.92 -0.71 -9.55
CA ASP A 12 0.62 -1.31 -8.24
C ASP A 12 -0.40 -0.48 -7.42
N ILE A 13 -0.49 0.83 -7.70
CA ILE A 13 -1.44 1.72 -7.04
C ILE A 13 -2.91 1.42 -7.39
N LEU A 14 -3.15 0.73 -8.51
CA LEU A 14 -4.48 0.39 -8.98
C LEU A 14 -5.14 -0.72 -8.14
N ASP A 15 -4.34 -1.48 -7.40
CA ASP A 15 -4.79 -2.48 -6.42
C ASP A 15 -5.38 -1.85 -5.13
N ARG A 16 -5.59 -0.52 -5.10
CA ARG A 16 -6.10 0.24 -3.95
C ARG A 16 -7.28 -0.44 -3.27
N ASP A 17 -8.26 -0.92 -4.04
CA ASP A 17 -9.50 -1.45 -3.49
C ASP A 17 -9.28 -2.75 -2.69
N LEU A 18 -8.20 -3.50 -2.96
CA LEU A 18 -7.78 -4.64 -2.11
C LEU A 18 -7.30 -4.16 -0.75
N TYR A 19 -6.50 -3.08 -0.72
CA TYR A 19 -5.95 -2.53 0.51
C TYR A 19 -7.02 -1.82 1.36
N LEU A 20 -7.96 -1.10 0.74
CA LEU A 20 -9.03 -0.41 1.46
C LEU A 20 -10.03 -1.36 2.13
N LYS A 21 -10.11 -2.62 1.70
CA LYS A 21 -10.96 -3.66 2.31
C LYS A 21 -10.28 -4.40 3.45
N ASP A 22 -8.97 -4.26 3.56
CA ASP A 22 -8.15 -4.94 4.56
C ASP A 22 -7.99 -4.02 5.79
N PRO A 23 -8.61 -4.35 6.94
CA PRO A 23 -8.59 -3.48 8.12
C PRO A 23 -7.19 -3.33 8.73
N ASP A 24 -6.27 -4.24 8.44
CA ASP A 24 -4.89 -4.19 8.91
C ASP A 24 -3.97 -3.45 7.93
N ALA A 25 -4.48 -3.06 6.76
CA ALA A 25 -3.75 -2.32 5.73
C ALA A 25 -3.99 -0.81 5.82
N ASN A 26 -2.89 -0.08 5.96
CA ASN A 26 -2.87 1.37 5.96
C ASN A 26 -2.35 1.87 4.61
N PHE A 27 -3.27 2.23 3.72
CA PHE A 27 -2.98 2.71 2.38
C PHE A 27 -2.71 4.22 2.34
N HIS A 28 -1.65 4.64 1.66
CA HIS A 28 -1.31 6.05 1.45
C HIS A 28 -1.02 6.34 -0.03
N HIS A 29 -1.90 7.10 -0.66
CA HIS A 29 -1.74 7.63 -2.02
C HIS A 29 -1.04 8.99 -2.01
N TYR A 30 -0.01 9.20 -2.86
CA TYR A 30 0.74 10.47 -2.88
C TYR A 30 0.11 11.60 -3.71
N GLY A 31 -1.13 11.43 -4.18
CA GLY A 31 -1.85 12.45 -4.96
C GLY A 31 -1.34 12.67 -6.38
N LYS A 32 -0.52 11.75 -6.91
CA LYS A 32 0.05 11.87 -8.27
C LYS A 32 -1.00 11.52 -9.32
N LEU A 33 -1.17 12.40 -10.32
CA LEU A 33 -2.16 12.26 -11.39
C LEU A 33 -2.01 11.00 -12.26
N HIS A 34 -0.77 10.62 -12.59
CA HIS A 34 -0.53 9.51 -13.53
C HIS A 34 0.52 8.52 -12.99
N ALA A 35 0.14 7.24 -12.98
CA ALA A 35 1.04 6.11 -12.80
C ALA A 35 1.97 5.98 -14.01
N ARG A 36 3.23 5.60 -13.76
CA ARG A 36 4.25 5.33 -14.78
C ARG A 36 5.18 4.22 -14.27
N PRO A 37 5.75 3.37 -15.15
CA PRO A 37 6.72 2.36 -14.74
C PRO A 37 7.86 2.97 -13.88
N GLY A 38 8.20 2.31 -12.77
CA GLY A 38 9.24 2.75 -11.84
C GLY A 38 8.88 3.95 -10.95
N ARG A 39 7.73 4.61 -11.15
CA ARG A 39 7.33 5.76 -10.34
C ARG A 39 6.67 5.30 -9.05
N LYS A 40 7.19 5.74 -7.89
CA LYS A 40 6.53 5.48 -6.60
C LYS A 40 5.24 6.29 -6.48
N MET A 41 4.09 5.62 -6.42
CA MET A 41 2.76 6.23 -6.41
C MET A 41 2.16 6.30 -5.00
N GLY A 42 2.63 5.45 -4.10
CA GLY A 42 2.19 5.41 -2.71
C GLY A 42 2.92 4.33 -1.91
N HIS A 43 2.35 3.97 -0.78
CA HIS A 43 2.72 2.78 -0.03
C HIS A 43 1.52 2.22 0.72
N VAL A 44 1.63 0.97 1.11
CA VAL A 44 0.74 0.33 2.07
C VAL A 44 1.57 -0.24 3.20
N THR A 45 1.13 -0.01 4.43
CA THR A 45 1.72 -0.62 5.63
C THR A 45 0.71 -1.59 6.22
N ARG A 46 1.10 -2.85 6.41
CA ARG A 46 0.28 -3.87 7.07
C ARG A 46 0.77 -4.13 8.48
N ILE A 47 -0.17 -4.15 9.43
CA ILE A 47 0.11 -4.58 10.79
C ILE A 47 -0.04 -6.10 10.83
N LEU A 48 1.00 -6.79 11.28
CA LEU A 48 1.01 -8.24 11.35
C LEU A 48 0.50 -8.71 12.72
N PRO A 49 -0.26 -9.82 12.77
CA PRO A 49 -0.68 -10.41 14.03
C PRO A 49 0.53 -10.69 14.92
N THR A 50 0.36 -10.38 16.20
CA THR A 50 1.32 -10.83 17.20
C THR A 50 0.93 -12.26 17.54
N VAL A 51 1.59 -13.24 16.92
CA VAL A 51 1.46 -14.64 17.36
C VAL A 51 1.91 -14.67 18.82
N LYS A 52 1.01 -15.06 19.73
CA LYS A 52 1.36 -15.31 21.12
C LYS A 52 2.14 -16.61 21.23
#